data_AF-A0A2D9TQ09-F1
#
_entry.id   AF-A0A2D9TQ09-F1
#
_cell.length_a   1.000
_cell.length_b   1.000
_cell.length_c   1.000
_cell.angle_alpha   90.00
_cell.angle_beta   90.00
_cell.angle_gamma   90.00
#
_symmetry.space_group_name_H-M   'P 1'
#
loop_
_entity.id
_entity.type
_entity.pdbx_description
1 polymer ?
#
loop_
_entity_poly.entity_id
_entity_poly.type
_entity_poly.pdbx_seq_one_letter_code
_entity_poly.pdbx_strand_id
1 'polypeptide(L)'
;MKNERLAHKTATNPGLNLNLRLVASFNGILNGQKTCTLLERTSFTSCPDVRKHFEELLEGSGMTISDHGPKWWVGHRIPRVYFDHTNPADVKACWSKANMFPQSKQSNKDDTYFLTKENCLAVGAANFPASWNQTMPSENEMAALFAKAHAGELWV
;
A
#
# COMPACT_ATOMS: atom_id res chain seq x y z
N MET A 1 16.07 21.40 4.28
CA MET A 1 14.93 21.39 5.21
C MET A 1 13.94 20.23 5.06
N LYS A 2 13.10 20.09 4.01
CA LYS A 2 12.13 18.95 3.93
C LYS A 2 12.83 17.57 3.80
N ASN A 3 13.92 17.48 3.03
CA ASN A 3 14.67 16.24 2.85
C ASN A 3 15.43 15.78 4.10
N GLU A 4 15.93 16.70 4.94
CA GLU A 4 16.67 16.33 6.17
C GLU A 4 15.75 15.78 7.26
N ARG A 5 14.54 16.34 7.40
CA ARG A 5 13.54 15.81 8.34
C ARG A 5 13.07 14.41 7.96
N LEU A 6 12.88 14.14 6.66
CA LEU A 6 12.53 12.80 6.18
C LEU A 6 13.69 11.82 6.39
N ALA A 7 14.92 12.23 6.04
CA ALA A 7 16.11 11.40 6.24
C ALA A 7 16.31 10.99 7.70
N HIS A 8 16.17 11.94 8.66
CA HIS A 8 16.26 11.64 10.08
C HIS A 8 15.16 10.68 10.55
N LYS A 9 13.90 10.91 10.14
CA LYS A 9 12.78 10.00 10.45
C LYS A 9 12.97 8.59 9.90
N THR A 10 13.51 8.45 8.68
CA THR A 10 13.77 7.13 8.09
C THR A 10 14.94 6.39 8.74
N ALA A 11 15.87 7.10 9.37
CA ALA A 11 17.00 6.49 10.09
C ALA A 11 16.57 5.93 11.45
N THR A 12 15.57 6.53 12.09
CA THR A 12 15.07 6.11 13.41
C THR A 12 13.84 5.21 13.35
N ASN A 13 13.26 5.01 12.16
CA ASN A 13 12.09 4.17 11.98
C ASN A 13 12.29 3.11 10.86
N PRO A 14 12.59 1.85 11.25
CA PRO A 14 12.84 0.78 10.28
C PRO A 14 11.58 0.39 9.49
N GLY A 15 10.39 0.53 10.07
CA GLY A 15 9.11 0.26 9.39
C GLY A 15 8.89 1.22 8.22
N LEU A 16 9.00 2.53 8.48
CA LEU A 16 8.95 3.57 7.46
C LEU A 16 9.99 3.35 6.35
N ASN A 17 11.22 3.00 6.73
CA ASN A 17 12.29 2.75 5.77
C ASN A 17 11.93 1.60 4.82
N LEU A 18 11.46 0.47 5.36
CA LEU A 18 11.04 -0.68 4.56
C LEU A 18 9.87 -0.32 3.63
N ASN A 19 8.86 0.37 4.14
CA ASN A 19 7.70 0.82 3.35
C ASN A 19 8.15 1.68 2.15
N LEU A 20 9.01 2.66 2.37
CA LEU A 20 9.52 3.53 1.29
C LEU A 20 10.34 2.76 0.25
N ARG A 21 11.13 1.77 0.68
CA ARG A 21 11.88 0.90 -0.23
C ARG A 21 10.97 -0.01 -1.06
N LEU A 22 9.87 -0.50 -0.47
CA LEU A 22 8.85 -1.25 -1.21
C LEU A 22 8.15 -0.37 -2.24
N VAL A 23 7.77 0.87 -1.90
CA VAL A 23 7.23 1.83 -2.87
C VAL A 23 8.18 2.04 -4.04
N ALA A 24 9.45 2.34 -3.76
CA ALA A 24 10.45 2.55 -4.80
C ALA A 24 10.61 1.30 -5.68
N SER A 25 10.56 0.11 -5.07
CA SER A 25 10.67 -1.15 -5.78
C SER A 25 9.49 -1.41 -6.71
N PHE A 26 8.26 -1.23 -6.25
CA PHE A 26 7.07 -1.39 -7.10
C PHE A 26 7.06 -0.38 -8.24
N ASN A 27 7.45 0.87 -7.98
CA ASN A 27 7.60 1.86 -9.04
C ASN A 27 8.62 1.42 -10.09
N GLY A 28 9.75 0.85 -9.67
CA GLY A 28 10.75 0.28 -10.55
C GLY A 28 10.21 -0.88 -11.41
N ILE A 29 9.53 -1.85 -10.78
CA ILE A 29 8.96 -3.02 -11.47
C ILE A 29 7.91 -2.60 -12.51
N LEU A 30 7.00 -1.69 -12.14
CA LEU A 30 5.95 -1.20 -13.03
C LEU A 30 6.53 -0.39 -14.20
N ASN A 31 7.68 0.27 -13.98
CA ASN A 31 8.44 0.96 -15.03
C ASN A 31 9.45 0.06 -15.79
N GLY A 32 9.40 -1.26 -15.60
CA GLY A 32 10.14 -2.23 -16.42
C GLY A 32 11.43 -2.78 -15.82
N GLN A 33 11.74 -2.51 -14.55
CA GLN A 33 12.82 -3.21 -13.86
C GLN A 33 12.50 -4.71 -13.75
N LYS A 34 13.52 -5.55 -13.98
CA LYS A 34 13.37 -7.01 -14.10
C LYS A 34 13.59 -7.78 -12.81
N THR A 35 14.13 -7.14 -11.78
CA THR A 35 14.48 -7.79 -10.50
C THR A 35 14.14 -6.90 -9.32
N CYS A 36 13.71 -7.53 -8.22
CA CYS A 36 13.48 -6.87 -6.95
C CYS A 36 13.63 -7.90 -5.82
N THR A 37 14.61 -7.68 -4.94
CA THR A 37 14.86 -8.57 -3.79
C THR A 37 13.79 -8.42 -2.70
N LEU A 38 13.05 -7.31 -2.67
CA LEU A 38 12.01 -7.06 -1.68
C LEU A 38 10.68 -7.76 -1.97
N LEU A 39 10.53 -8.43 -3.13
CA LEU A 39 9.33 -9.19 -3.45
C LEU A 39 9.06 -10.34 -2.47
N GLU A 40 10.10 -10.92 -1.87
CA GLU A 40 9.98 -11.96 -0.84
C GLU A 40 9.13 -11.52 0.37
N ARG A 41 9.00 -10.20 0.58
CA ARG A 41 8.21 -9.60 1.67
C ARG A 41 6.75 -9.41 1.32
N THR A 42 6.34 -9.74 0.10
CA THR A 42 5.00 -9.46 -0.44
C THR A 42 4.25 -10.74 -0.78
N SER A 43 3.02 -10.64 -1.30
CA SER A 43 2.29 -11.81 -1.81
C SER A 43 2.63 -12.17 -3.25
N PHE A 44 3.54 -11.44 -3.92
CA PHE A 44 3.87 -11.64 -5.32
C PHE A 44 5.03 -12.63 -5.46
N THR A 45 4.96 -13.44 -6.51
CA THR A 45 5.96 -14.48 -6.77
C THR A 45 7.11 -13.99 -7.64
N SER A 46 6.91 -12.93 -8.43
CA SER A 46 7.93 -12.40 -9.35
C SER A 46 7.59 -10.98 -9.85
N CYS A 47 8.54 -10.31 -10.52
CA CYS A 47 8.28 -9.02 -11.16
C CYS A 47 7.22 -9.12 -12.29
N PRO A 48 7.24 -10.14 -13.17
CA PRO A 48 6.14 -10.38 -14.10
C PRO A 48 4.78 -10.58 -13.43
N ASP A 49 4.74 -11.25 -12.27
CA ASP A 49 3.50 -11.46 -11.51
C ASP A 49 2.91 -10.13 -11.01
N VAL A 50 3.76 -9.18 -10.57
CA VAL A 50 3.32 -7.82 -10.23
C VAL A 50 2.73 -7.13 -11.45
N ARG A 51 3.45 -7.11 -12.57
CA ARG A 51 2.99 -6.42 -13.78
C ARG A 51 1.67 -7.00 -14.27
N LYS A 52 1.59 -8.32 -14.37
CA LYS A 52 0.37 -9.04 -14.79
C LYS A 52 -0.83 -8.67 -13.92
N HIS A 53 -0.68 -8.66 -12.59
CA HIS A 53 -1.76 -8.26 -11.67
C HIS A 53 -2.32 -6.87 -11.98
N PHE A 54 -1.45 -5.88 -12.23
CA PHE A 54 -1.91 -4.54 -12.56
C PHE A 54 -2.42 -4.43 -14.00
N GLU A 55 -1.85 -5.17 -14.96
CA GLU A 55 -2.36 -5.25 -16.35
C GLU A 55 -3.80 -5.75 -16.37
N GLU A 56 -4.09 -6.85 -15.65
CA GLU A 56 -5.43 -7.42 -15.52
C GLU A 56 -6.43 -6.42 -14.89
N LEU A 57 -6.02 -5.70 -13.84
CA LEU A 57 -6.87 -4.70 -13.20
C LEU A 57 -7.08 -3.42 -14.03
N LEU A 58 -6.24 -3.17 -15.03
CA LEU A 58 -6.37 -2.03 -15.94
C LEU A 58 -7.23 -2.35 -17.16
N GLU A 59 -7.59 -3.61 -17.39
CA GLU A 59 -8.45 -4.00 -18.51
C GLU A 59 -9.78 -3.24 -18.48
N GLY A 60 -10.15 -2.64 -19.62
CA GLY A 60 -11.38 -1.82 -19.73
C GLY A 60 -11.32 -0.43 -19.11
N SER A 61 -10.24 -0.06 -18.40
CA SER A 61 -10.11 1.26 -17.77
C SER A 61 -9.69 2.39 -18.72
N GLY A 62 -9.20 2.04 -19.93
CA GLY A 62 -8.58 2.99 -20.85
C GLY A 62 -7.17 3.47 -20.44
N MET A 63 -6.62 2.93 -19.35
CA MET A 63 -5.24 3.14 -18.90
C MET A 63 -4.40 1.89 -19.17
N THR A 64 -3.08 2.07 -19.27
CA THR A 64 -2.12 0.96 -19.45
C THR A 64 -1.04 0.99 -18.39
N ILE A 65 -0.21 -0.07 -18.32
CA ILE A 65 0.95 -0.07 -17.41
C ILE A 65 1.91 1.10 -17.68
N SER A 66 2.10 1.50 -18.95
CA SER A 66 3.00 2.63 -19.26
C SER A 66 2.50 3.96 -18.72
N ASP A 67 1.23 4.05 -18.33
CA ASP A 67 0.65 5.23 -17.69
C ASP A 67 0.95 5.31 -16.17
N HIS A 68 1.66 4.32 -15.60
CA HIS A 68 2.05 4.28 -14.20
C HIS A 68 2.96 5.47 -13.84
N GLY A 69 2.56 6.25 -12.83
CA GLY A 69 3.23 7.46 -12.39
C GLY A 69 2.55 8.74 -12.88
N PRO A 70 2.37 8.94 -14.21
CA PRO A 70 1.61 10.07 -14.74
C PRO A 70 0.10 10.01 -14.46
N LYS A 71 -0.59 8.92 -14.79
CA LYS A 71 -2.07 8.85 -14.69
C LYS A 71 -2.56 8.11 -13.46
N TRP A 72 -1.91 7.01 -13.12
CA TRP A 72 -2.30 6.17 -11.99
C TRP A 72 -1.09 5.78 -11.14
N TRP A 73 -1.35 5.49 -9.87
CA TRP A 73 -0.41 5.04 -8.85
C TRP A 73 -0.91 3.76 -8.20
N VAL A 74 -0.03 3.05 -7.51
CA VAL A 74 -0.42 1.91 -6.66
C VAL A 74 -1.27 2.43 -5.49
N GLY A 75 -2.55 2.10 -5.51
CA GLY A 75 -3.48 2.29 -4.41
C GLY A 75 -3.49 1.09 -3.47
N HIS A 76 -3.88 1.31 -2.22
CA HIS A 76 -4.10 0.26 -1.22
C HIS A 76 -5.52 0.39 -0.67
N ARG A 77 -6.31 -0.69 -0.73
CA ARG A 77 -7.72 -0.70 -0.28
C ARG A 77 -7.83 -0.42 1.21
N ILE A 78 -6.98 -1.06 1.99
CA ILE A 78 -6.65 -0.67 3.36
C ILE A 78 -5.36 0.15 3.29
N PRO A 79 -5.39 1.43 3.66
CA PRO A 79 -4.22 2.30 3.64
C PRO A 79 -3.02 1.74 4.40
N ARG A 80 -1.82 1.98 3.84
CA ARG A 80 -0.55 1.50 4.40
C ARG A 80 -0.31 1.95 5.84
N VAL A 81 -0.85 3.11 6.23
CA VAL A 81 -0.70 3.66 7.59
C VAL A 81 -1.33 2.76 8.67
N TYR A 82 -2.24 1.86 8.30
CA TYR A 82 -2.90 0.94 9.25
C TYR A 82 -2.11 -0.35 9.49
N PHE A 83 -1.00 -0.57 8.78
CA PHE A 83 -0.15 -1.76 8.91
C PHE A 83 1.16 -1.46 9.64
N ASP A 84 1.56 -2.36 10.54
CA ASP A 84 2.86 -2.31 11.19
C ASP A 84 3.95 -2.86 10.26
N HIS A 85 4.73 -1.96 9.66
CA HIS A 85 5.79 -2.35 8.73
C HIS A 85 7.05 -2.92 9.42
N THR A 86 7.06 -3.02 10.75
CA THR A 86 8.07 -3.79 11.48
C THR A 86 7.67 -5.27 11.61
N ASN A 87 6.38 -5.58 11.41
CA ASN A 87 5.84 -6.94 11.40
C ASN A 87 5.81 -7.51 9.97
N PRO A 88 6.56 -8.60 9.67
CA PRO A 88 6.57 -9.20 8.34
C PRO A 88 5.21 -9.66 7.81
N ALA A 89 4.30 -10.09 8.70
CA ALA A 89 2.95 -10.52 8.30
C ALA A 89 2.13 -9.32 7.78
N ASP A 90 2.21 -8.18 8.47
CA ASP A 90 1.56 -6.94 8.07
C ASP A 90 2.14 -6.39 6.78
N VAL A 91 3.47 -6.46 6.58
CA VAL A 91 4.09 -6.08 5.31
C VAL A 91 3.53 -6.95 4.17
N LYS A 92 3.43 -8.26 4.37
CA LYS A 92 2.92 -9.17 3.34
C LYS A 92 1.44 -8.93 3.03
N ALA A 93 0.62 -8.65 4.05
CA ALA A 93 -0.80 -8.33 3.92
C ALA A 93 -1.03 -6.98 3.24
N CYS A 94 -0.28 -5.95 3.66
CA CYS A 94 -0.29 -4.60 3.10
C CYS A 94 0.03 -4.60 1.60
N TRP A 95 1.06 -5.35 1.21
CA TRP A 95 1.55 -5.49 -0.17
C TRP A 95 1.01 -6.75 -0.85
N SER A 96 -0.21 -7.15 -0.51
CA SER A 96 -0.88 -8.29 -1.13
C SER A 96 -1.62 -7.89 -2.42
N LYS A 97 -1.83 -8.86 -3.31
CA LYS A 97 -2.69 -8.69 -4.50
C LYS A 97 -4.10 -8.23 -4.13
N ALA A 98 -4.65 -8.76 -3.04
CA ALA A 98 -5.97 -8.39 -2.54
C ALA A 98 -6.03 -6.93 -2.08
N ASN A 99 -4.94 -6.39 -1.53
CA ASN A 99 -4.91 -5.02 -1.04
C ASN A 99 -4.52 -3.98 -2.11
N MET A 100 -3.76 -4.37 -3.14
CA MET A 100 -3.26 -3.43 -4.14
C MET A 100 -4.11 -3.35 -5.41
N PHE A 101 -4.24 -2.14 -5.96
CA PHE A 101 -4.98 -1.87 -7.18
C PHE A 101 -4.47 -0.60 -7.89
N PRO A 102 -4.69 -0.44 -9.21
CA PRO A 102 -4.39 0.81 -9.88
C PRO A 102 -5.41 1.88 -9.45
N GLN A 103 -4.92 3.00 -8.92
CA GLN A 103 -5.76 4.13 -8.52
C GLN A 103 -5.32 5.38 -9.25
N SER A 104 -6.28 6.22 -9.68
CA SER A 104 -5.94 7.51 -10.28
C SER A 104 -5.04 8.31 -9.34
N LYS A 105 -4.09 9.05 -9.89
CA LYS A 105 -3.16 9.85 -9.09
C LYS A 105 -3.87 10.88 -8.20
N GLN A 106 -5.00 11.41 -8.66
CA GLN A 106 -5.79 12.36 -7.88
C GLN A 106 -6.49 11.65 -6.72
N SER A 107 -7.24 10.58 -7.01
CA SER A 107 -7.94 9.79 -5.99
C SER A 107 -6.98 9.24 -4.93
N ASN A 108 -5.79 8.75 -5.31
CA ASN A 108 -4.83 8.24 -4.32
C ASN A 108 -4.34 9.32 -3.33
N LYS A 109 -4.29 10.58 -3.76
CA LYS A 109 -3.99 11.71 -2.85
C LYS A 109 -5.17 12.06 -1.96
N ASP A 110 -6.37 11.99 -2.50
CA ASP A 110 -7.59 12.37 -1.77
C ASP A 110 -7.98 11.28 -0.76
N ASP A 111 -7.75 10.01 -1.11
CA ASP A 111 -8.15 8.82 -0.34
C ASP A 111 -7.02 8.23 0.51
N THR A 112 -5.91 8.96 0.72
CA THR A 112 -4.67 8.41 1.32
C THR A 112 -4.88 7.68 2.65
N TYR A 113 -5.88 8.08 3.45
CA TYR A 113 -6.22 7.44 4.73
C TYR A 113 -7.62 6.84 4.77
N PHE A 114 -8.37 6.93 3.68
CA PHE A 114 -9.78 6.58 3.69
C PHE A 114 -9.97 5.06 3.73
N LEU A 115 -10.78 4.60 4.69
CA LEU A 115 -11.06 3.19 4.93
C LEU A 115 -12.57 2.98 4.80
N THR A 116 -12.98 2.06 3.94
CA THR A 116 -14.40 1.72 3.75
C THR A 116 -14.65 0.25 4.05
N LYS A 117 -15.88 -0.05 4.45
CA LYS A 117 -16.35 -1.43 4.62
C LYS A 117 -16.18 -2.25 3.33
N GLU A 118 -16.49 -1.65 2.17
CA GLU A 118 -16.33 -2.30 0.87
C GLU A 118 -14.87 -2.69 0.60
N ASN A 119 -13.92 -1.79 0.86
CA ASN A 119 -12.51 -2.07 0.72
C ASN A 119 -12.06 -3.18 1.67
N CYS A 120 -12.49 -3.16 2.94
CA CYS A 120 -12.19 -4.23 3.89
C CYS A 120 -12.73 -5.58 3.42
N LEU A 121 -13.98 -5.63 2.94
CA LEU A 121 -14.58 -6.87 2.42
C LEU A 121 -13.83 -7.39 1.19
N ALA A 122 -13.42 -6.51 0.27
CA ALA A 122 -12.67 -6.89 -0.92
C ALA A 122 -11.27 -7.43 -0.60
N VAL A 123 -10.62 -6.91 0.45
CA VAL A 123 -9.30 -7.37 0.90
C VAL A 123 -9.38 -8.75 1.59
N GLY A 124 -10.44 -8.96 2.35
CA GLY A 124 -10.68 -10.18 3.12
C GLY A 124 -9.85 -10.27 4.40
N ALA A 125 -10.42 -10.92 5.42
CA ALA A 125 -9.88 -10.95 6.77
C ALA A 125 -8.46 -11.51 6.90
N ALA A 126 -8.05 -12.38 5.96
CA ALA A 126 -6.69 -12.94 5.92
C ALA A 126 -5.60 -11.91 5.62
N ASN A 127 -5.96 -10.74 5.07
CA ASN A 127 -5.03 -9.67 4.71
C ASN A 127 -5.26 -8.39 5.54
N PHE A 128 -5.94 -8.49 6.68
CA PHE A 128 -6.08 -7.36 7.61
C PHE A 128 -4.80 -7.14 8.42
N PRO A 129 -4.56 -5.90 8.90
CA PRO A 129 -3.52 -5.65 9.89
C PRO A 129 -3.64 -6.60 11.09
N ALA A 130 -2.51 -7.07 11.61
CA ALA A 130 -2.48 -7.96 12.77
C ALA A 130 -3.15 -7.34 14.00
N SER A 131 -3.06 -6.02 14.15
CA SER A 131 -3.73 -5.25 15.21
C SER A 131 -5.26 -5.38 15.20
N TRP A 132 -5.85 -5.78 14.08
CA TRP A 132 -7.29 -5.98 13.93
C TRP A 132 -7.73 -7.42 14.25
N ASN A 133 -6.77 -8.34 14.46
CA ASN A 133 -7.03 -9.73 14.80
C ASN A 133 -8.08 -10.38 13.88
N GLN A 134 -7.90 -10.21 12.56
CA GLN A 134 -8.80 -10.71 11.50
C GLN A 134 -10.26 -10.22 11.60
N THR A 135 -10.51 -9.20 12.41
CA THR A 135 -11.84 -8.62 12.61
C THR A 135 -11.91 -7.29 11.90
N MET A 136 -12.93 -7.11 11.06
CA MET A 136 -13.16 -5.82 10.42
C MET A 136 -13.58 -4.79 11.48
N PRO A 137 -12.96 -3.60 11.53
CA PRO A 137 -13.39 -2.55 12.44
C PRO A 137 -14.85 -2.17 12.17
N SER A 138 -15.59 -1.79 13.22
CA SER A 138 -16.89 -1.14 13.09
C SER A 138 -16.76 0.24 12.43
N GLU A 139 -17.87 0.82 11.98
CA GLU A 139 -17.87 2.16 11.35
C GLU A 139 -17.27 3.24 12.28
N ASN A 140 -17.58 3.17 13.58
CA ASN A 140 -17.03 4.08 14.58
C ASN A 140 -15.51 3.90 14.75
N GLU A 141 -15.02 2.66 14.72
CA GLU A 141 -13.59 2.38 14.80
C GLU A 141 -12.86 2.81 13.53
N MET A 142 -13.44 2.63 12.34
CA MET A 142 -12.88 3.15 11.09
C MET A 142 -12.77 4.68 11.12
N ALA A 143 -13.81 5.38 11.61
CA ALA A 143 -13.78 6.83 11.76
C ALA A 143 -12.70 7.29 12.76
N ALA A 144 -12.53 6.57 13.87
CA ALA A 144 -11.48 6.84 14.84
C ALA A 144 -10.07 6.60 14.27
N LEU A 145 -9.87 5.52 13.49
CA LEU A 145 -8.63 5.23 12.79
C LEU A 145 -8.29 6.33 11.77
N PHE A 146 -9.28 6.79 11.01
CA PHE A 146 -9.11 7.91 10.07
C PHE A 146 -8.67 9.19 10.78
N ALA A 147 -9.31 9.54 11.90
CA ALA A 147 -8.94 10.72 12.68
C ALA A 147 -7.49 10.64 13.19
N LYS A 148 -7.07 9.47 13.71
CA LYS A 148 -5.68 9.24 14.16
C LYS A 148 -4.67 9.32 13.03
N ALA A 149 -4.97 8.73 11.87
CA ALA A 149 -4.12 8.83 10.68
C ALA A 149 -3.93 10.29 10.26
N HIS A 150 -5.03 11.06 10.22
CA HIS A 150 -5.00 12.47 9.85
C HIS A 150 -4.24 13.35 10.86
N ALA A 151 -4.36 13.04 12.16
CA ALA A 151 -3.60 13.69 13.23
C ALA A 151 -2.09 13.35 13.21
N GLY A 152 -1.70 12.35 12.42
CA GLY A 152 -0.31 11.93 12.31
C GLY A 152 0.12 10.91 13.38
N GLU A 153 -0.82 10.26 14.05
CA GLU A 153 -0.56 9.37 15.19
C GLU A 153 -0.23 7.92 14.77
N LEU A 154 -0.53 7.55 13.52
CA LEU A 154 -0.35 6.18 13.01
C LEU A 154 0.89 6.01 12.11
N TRP A 155 1.72 7.04 11.97
CA TRP A 155 2.92 6.94 11.14
C TRP A 155 4.00 6.10 11.82
N VAL A 156 4.07 4.83 11.42
CA VAL A 156 5.28 4.02 11.45
C VAL A 156 6.20 4.32 10.28
#